data_AF-A0A7L3MJ39-F1
#
_entry.id   AF-A0A7L3MJ39-F1
#
_cell.length_a   1.000
_cell.length_b   1.000
_cell.length_c   1.000
_cell.angle_alpha   90.00
_cell.angle_beta   90.00
_cell.angle_gamma   90.00
#
_symmetry.space_group_name_H-M   'P 1'
#
loop_
_entity.id
_entity.type
_entity.pdbx_description
1 polymer ?
#
loop_
_entity_poly.entity_id
_entity_poly.type
_entity_poly.pdbx_seq_one_letter_code
_entity_poly.pdbx_strand_id
1 'polypeptide(L)'
;KMAGSSAPWIGSAYLFLQSTCKTIALPALYESSQKKPCVFKALKLALADSTGSVNGVDMLKVHCSHPHLIVQLRFCKQENCRQFLRSYRDGALLKSLQSHLQLSLATTTVPLKVELKAGSEHLDKVLKDEDHCLECIYREKPDRLPDEEIMELEKSLKSLVLYQNTNNNVAGKDCSSLKSLSQPYPPQGSSLHTQLTFTFQGQQF
;
A
#
# COMPACT_ATOMS: atom_id res chain seq x y z
N LYS A 1 11.31 4.31 -45.91
CA LYS A 1 10.47 4.92 -44.85
C LYS A 1 10.93 4.31 -43.53
N MET A 2 11.78 5.02 -42.77
CA MET A 2 12.31 4.52 -41.50
C MET A 2 11.18 4.57 -40.46
N ALA A 3 10.98 3.46 -39.75
CA ALA A 3 10.07 3.40 -38.61
C ALA A 3 10.65 4.30 -37.51
N GLY A 4 10.08 5.49 -37.35
CA GLY A 4 10.34 6.33 -36.19
C GLY A 4 9.75 5.64 -34.97
N SER A 5 10.48 4.71 -34.36
CA SER A 5 10.18 4.28 -33.01
C SER A 5 10.56 5.44 -32.10
N SER A 6 9.60 6.35 -31.85
CA SER A 6 9.73 7.33 -30.78
C SER A 6 10.09 6.57 -29.51
N ALA A 7 11.16 6.99 -28.82
CA ALA A 7 11.55 6.39 -27.55
C ALA A 7 10.33 6.31 -26.61
N PRO A 8 10.17 5.22 -25.84
CA PRO A 8 9.03 5.08 -24.95
C PRO A 8 8.99 6.26 -23.98
N TRP A 9 7.81 6.87 -23.82
CA TRP A 9 7.62 7.97 -22.88
C TRP A 9 7.72 7.42 -21.46
N ILE A 10 8.72 7.85 -20.71
CA ILE A 10 8.94 7.45 -19.32
C ILE A 10 9.19 8.71 -18.52
N GLY A 11 8.48 8.86 -17.42
CA GLY A 11 8.66 9.96 -16.49
C GLY A 11 8.42 9.54 -15.05
N SER A 12 8.84 10.38 -14.11
CA SER A 12 8.70 10.12 -12.68
C SER A 12 8.23 11.34 -11.90
N ALA A 13 7.56 11.05 -10.79
CA ALA A 13 7.06 12.07 -9.89
C ALA A 13 7.08 11.54 -8.45
N TYR A 14 6.99 12.45 -7.50
CA TYR A 14 6.90 12.17 -6.08
C TYR A 14 5.55 12.63 -5.56
N LEU A 15 4.79 11.69 -5.00
CA LEU A 15 3.53 11.96 -4.32
C LEU A 15 3.76 11.99 -2.82
N PHE A 16 3.57 13.14 -2.21
CA PHE A 16 3.68 13.34 -0.77
C PHE A 16 2.30 13.18 -0.15
N LEU A 17 2.20 12.31 0.85
CA LEU A 17 0.97 12.02 1.58
C LEU A 17 1.17 12.40 3.04
N GLN A 18 0.27 13.21 3.58
CA GLN A 18 0.26 13.56 4.99
C GLN A 18 -1.14 13.35 5.55
N SER A 19 -1.26 12.67 6.69
CA SER A 19 -2.53 12.71 7.42
C SER A 19 -2.63 14.01 8.20
N THR A 20 -3.81 14.64 8.15
CA THR A 20 -4.13 15.79 9.01
C THR A 20 -4.67 15.37 10.38
N CYS A 21 -4.85 14.06 10.61
CA CYS A 21 -5.29 13.53 11.89
C CYS A 21 -4.10 13.25 12.81
N LYS A 22 -4.14 13.75 14.05
CA LYS A 22 -3.06 13.54 15.03
C LYS A 22 -2.89 12.08 15.45
N THR A 23 -3.92 11.25 15.30
CA THR A 23 -3.90 9.83 15.68
C THR A 23 -3.37 8.92 14.58
N ILE A 24 -3.26 9.42 13.35
CA ILE A 24 -2.88 8.61 12.18
C ILE A 24 -1.56 9.15 11.62
N ALA A 25 -0.46 8.49 11.96
CA ALA A 25 0.83 8.77 11.34
C ALA A 25 1.07 7.78 10.19
N LEU A 26 0.88 8.21 8.94
CA LEU A 26 1.08 7.34 7.76
C LEU A 26 2.48 6.69 7.71
N PRO A 27 3.58 7.42 7.99
CA PRO A 27 4.91 6.79 8.00
C PRO A 27 5.02 5.67 9.04
N ALA A 28 4.53 5.88 10.26
CA ALA A 28 4.55 4.85 11.32
C ALA A 28 3.70 3.62 10.96
N LEU A 29 2.57 3.82 10.27
CA LEU A 29 1.75 2.71 9.77
C LEU A 29 2.47 1.92 8.67
N TYR A 30 3.22 2.60 7.82
CA TYR A 30 4.03 1.97 6.78
C TYR A 30 5.27 1.29 7.35
N GLU A 31 5.86 1.79 8.43
CA GLU A 31 6.99 1.14 9.12
C GLU A 31 6.58 -0.13 9.87
N SER A 32 5.32 -0.23 10.29
CA SER A 32 4.79 -1.42 10.97
C SER A 32 4.65 -2.61 10.00
N SER A 33 5.36 -3.71 10.26
CA SER A 33 5.28 -4.93 9.43
C SER A 33 3.87 -5.48 9.25
N GLN A 34 2.98 -5.27 10.23
CA GLN A 34 1.60 -5.76 10.18
C GLN A 34 0.68 -4.86 9.34
N LYS A 35 0.91 -3.54 9.35
CA LYS A 35 0.06 -2.56 8.66
C LYS A 35 0.61 -2.11 7.31
N LYS A 36 1.92 -2.27 7.07
CA LYS A 36 2.61 -1.98 5.81
C LYS A 36 1.89 -2.58 4.60
N PRO A 37 1.52 -3.88 4.58
CA PRO A 37 0.84 -4.45 3.41
C PRO A 37 -0.54 -3.82 3.17
N CYS A 38 -1.25 -3.43 4.22
CA CYS A 38 -2.55 -2.75 4.12
C CYS A 38 -2.40 -1.35 3.53
N VAL A 39 -1.42 -0.57 4.00
CA VAL A 39 -1.13 0.77 3.45
C VAL A 39 -0.69 0.66 2.00
N PHE A 40 0.24 -0.25 1.69
CA PHE A 40 0.71 -0.47 0.33
C PHE A 40 -0.43 -0.88 -0.63
N LYS A 41 -1.30 -1.81 -0.20
CA LYS A 41 -2.48 -2.22 -0.95
C LYS A 41 -3.40 -1.03 -1.23
N ALA A 42 -3.67 -0.20 -0.23
CA ALA A 42 -4.51 0.99 -0.39
C ALA A 42 -3.93 1.97 -1.41
N LEU A 43 -2.62 2.20 -1.38
CA LEU A 43 -1.92 3.05 -2.36
C LEU A 43 -2.04 2.48 -3.78
N LYS A 44 -1.76 1.18 -3.97
CA LYS A 44 -1.87 0.53 -5.29
C LYS A 44 -3.27 0.62 -5.87
N LEU A 45 -4.31 0.37 -5.05
CA LEU A 45 -5.70 0.46 -5.50
C LEU A 45 -6.08 1.88 -5.88
N ALA A 46 -5.71 2.87 -5.06
CA ALA A 46 -6.03 4.27 -5.38
C ALA A 46 -5.33 4.77 -6.64
N LEU A 47 -4.08 4.35 -6.85
CA LEU A 47 -3.35 4.65 -8.08
C LEU A 47 -4.01 3.97 -9.30
N ALA A 48 -4.43 2.71 -9.17
CA ALA A 48 -5.13 2.00 -10.23
C ALA A 48 -6.45 2.70 -10.62
N ASP A 49 -7.23 3.17 -9.64
CA ASP A 49 -8.45 3.95 -9.86
C ASP A 49 -8.14 5.26 -10.59
N SER A 50 -7.04 5.93 -10.22
CA SER A 50 -6.67 7.23 -10.80
C SER A 50 -6.28 7.14 -12.27
N THR A 51 -5.68 6.02 -12.68
CA THR A 51 -5.25 5.78 -14.07
C THR A 51 -6.22 4.90 -14.86
N GLY A 52 -7.23 4.31 -14.21
CA GLY A 52 -8.13 3.31 -14.82
C GLY A 52 -7.44 1.98 -15.17
N SER A 53 -6.28 1.69 -14.58
CA SER A 53 -5.47 0.51 -14.91
C SER A 53 -4.56 0.10 -13.76
N VAL A 54 -4.49 -1.20 -13.46
CA VAL A 54 -3.62 -1.76 -12.40
C VAL A 54 -2.13 -1.57 -12.65
N ASN A 55 -1.74 -1.40 -13.93
CA ASN A 55 -0.37 -1.14 -14.37
C ASN A 55 -0.27 0.26 -15.00
N GLY A 56 -1.14 1.18 -14.58
CA GLY A 56 -1.17 2.54 -15.10
C GLY A 56 0.05 3.35 -14.65
N VAL A 57 0.45 3.14 -13.40
CA VAL A 57 1.59 3.76 -12.74
C VAL A 57 2.28 2.75 -11.84
N ASP A 58 3.61 2.73 -11.90
CA ASP A 58 4.43 1.87 -11.05
C ASP A 58 4.86 2.66 -9.81
N MET A 59 4.85 1.99 -8.65
CA MET A 59 5.49 2.51 -7.45
C MET A 59 6.94 2.02 -7.47
N LEU A 60 7.91 2.94 -7.44
CA LEU A 60 9.33 2.57 -7.40
C LEU A 60 9.83 2.42 -5.97
N LYS A 61 9.41 3.35 -5.10
CA LYS A 61 9.88 3.43 -3.73
C LYS A 61 8.87 4.15 -2.86
N VAL A 62 8.83 3.81 -1.58
CA VAL A 62 8.10 4.55 -0.56
C VAL A 62 9.09 5.02 0.50
N HIS A 63 9.14 6.31 0.75
CA HIS A 63 9.98 6.92 1.78
C HIS A 63 9.13 7.35 2.97
N CYS A 64 9.54 6.92 4.16
CA CYS A 64 8.98 7.40 5.41
C CYS A 64 9.77 8.65 5.85
N SER A 65 9.22 9.84 5.61
CA SER A 65 9.85 11.12 5.96
C SER A 65 8.89 11.96 6.79
N HIS A 66 8.85 11.67 8.09
CA HIS A 66 7.93 12.28 9.06
C HIS A 66 7.78 13.80 8.87
N PRO A 67 6.55 14.33 8.69
CA PRO A 67 5.24 13.66 8.80
C PRO A 67 4.71 13.03 7.49
N HIS A 68 5.48 13.07 6.40
CA HIS A 68 5.08 12.66 5.07
C HIS A 68 5.44 11.19 4.75
N LEU A 69 4.52 10.51 4.08
CA LEU A 69 4.82 9.30 3.33
C LEU A 69 4.99 9.69 1.87
N ILE A 70 6.19 9.51 1.31
CA ILE A 70 6.51 9.96 -0.04
C ILE A 70 6.58 8.74 -0.96
N VAL A 71 5.75 8.70 -2.00
CA VAL A 71 5.73 7.62 -2.98
C VAL A 71 6.38 8.10 -4.25
N GLN A 72 7.45 7.43 -4.67
CA GLN A 72 8.07 7.65 -5.97
C GLN A 72 7.29 6.85 -7.02
N LEU A 73 6.77 7.56 -8.01
CA LEU A 73 5.95 7.03 -9.09
C LEU A 73 6.73 7.01 -10.40
N ARG A 74 6.48 5.99 -11.22
CA ARG A 74 6.94 5.90 -12.60
C ARG A 74 5.76 5.72 -13.53
N PHE A 75 5.75 6.52 -14.58
CA PHE A 75 4.77 6.42 -15.66
C PHE A 75 5.48 5.96 -16.92
N CYS A 76 4.95 4.92 -17.56
CA CYS A 76 5.51 4.34 -18.80
C CYS A 76 4.69 4.71 -20.05
N LYS A 77 3.60 5.46 -19.87
CA LYS A 77 2.71 5.94 -20.93
C LYS A 77 2.24 7.35 -20.59
N GLN A 78 2.33 8.24 -21.57
CA GLN A 78 1.91 9.64 -21.40
C GLN A 78 0.42 9.73 -21.06
N GLU A 79 -0.43 8.90 -21.69
CA GLU A 79 -1.87 8.89 -21.44
C GLU A 79 -2.22 8.51 -19.98
N ASN A 80 -1.52 7.53 -19.41
CA ASN A 80 -1.73 7.17 -18.00
C ASN A 80 -1.36 8.32 -17.06
N CYS A 81 -0.26 9.03 -17.37
CA CYS A 81 0.14 10.20 -16.60
C CYS A 81 -0.88 11.33 -16.73
N ARG A 82 -1.40 11.56 -17.95
CA ARG A 82 -2.45 12.54 -18.21
C ARG A 82 -3.72 12.23 -17.40
N GLN A 83 -4.15 10.96 -17.41
CA GLN A 83 -5.31 10.50 -16.63
C GLN A 83 -5.08 10.65 -15.12
N PHE A 84 -3.87 10.31 -14.63
CA PHE A 84 -3.47 10.54 -13.25
C PHE A 84 -3.54 12.02 -12.87
N LEU A 85 -3.00 12.93 -13.67
CA LEU A 85 -3.01 14.37 -13.41
C LEU A 85 -4.44 14.93 -13.33
N ARG A 86 -5.34 14.48 -14.21
CA ARG A 86 -6.76 14.85 -14.15
C ARG A 86 -7.41 14.35 -12.87
N SER A 87 -7.20 13.09 -12.52
CA SER A 87 -7.71 12.50 -11.27
C SER A 87 -7.16 13.20 -10.03
N TYR A 88 -5.89 13.63 -10.06
CA TYR A 88 -5.26 14.42 -9.02
C TYR A 88 -5.93 15.79 -8.87
N ARG A 89 -6.02 16.55 -9.97
CA ARG A 89 -6.59 17.90 -10.02
C ARG A 89 -8.06 17.92 -9.57
N ASP A 90 -8.84 16.94 -10.00
CA ASP A 90 -10.28 16.87 -9.71
C ASP A 90 -10.55 16.31 -8.30
N GLY A 91 -9.50 15.95 -7.54
CA GLY A 91 -9.57 15.41 -6.19
C GLY A 91 -10.06 13.96 -6.13
N ALA A 92 -10.20 13.28 -7.27
CA ALA A 92 -10.63 11.89 -7.34
C ALA A 92 -9.57 10.96 -6.74
N LEU A 93 -8.28 11.19 -7.02
CA LEU A 93 -7.18 10.44 -6.39
C LEU A 93 -7.23 10.58 -4.86
N LEU A 94 -7.42 11.81 -4.35
CA LEU A 94 -7.48 12.06 -2.91
C LEU A 94 -8.63 11.29 -2.26
N LYS A 95 -9.83 11.33 -2.84
CA LYS A 95 -10.99 10.58 -2.35
C LYS A 95 -10.75 9.07 -2.37
N SER A 96 -10.17 8.56 -3.45
CA SER A 96 -9.84 7.13 -3.58
C SER A 96 -8.81 6.69 -2.54
N LEU A 97 -7.74 7.48 -2.32
CA LEU A 97 -6.75 7.24 -1.26
C LEU A 97 -7.40 7.16 0.13
N GLN A 98 -8.27 8.13 0.46
CA GLN A 98 -8.95 8.16 1.75
C GLN A 98 -9.83 6.91 1.93
N SER A 99 -10.63 6.56 0.91
CA SER A 99 -11.52 5.38 0.93
C SER A 99 -10.74 4.08 1.10
N HIS A 100 -9.71 3.84 0.29
CA HIS A 100 -8.93 2.61 0.35
C HIS A 100 -8.12 2.48 1.64
N LEU A 101 -7.59 3.59 2.17
CA LEU A 101 -6.91 3.60 3.46
C LEU A 101 -7.88 3.33 4.61
N GLN A 102 -9.08 3.92 4.56
CA GLN A 102 -10.14 3.68 5.54
C GLN A 102 -10.49 2.19 5.62
N LEU A 103 -10.73 1.56 4.47
CA LEU A 103 -11.06 0.14 4.36
C LEU A 103 -9.90 -0.76 4.81
N SER A 104 -8.68 -0.48 4.32
CA SER A 104 -7.52 -1.34 4.58
C SER A 104 -7.02 -1.25 6.02
N LEU A 105 -7.25 -0.11 6.69
CA LEU A 105 -6.85 0.12 8.08
C LEU A 105 -8.01 -0.10 9.08
N ALA A 106 -9.20 -0.50 8.60
CA ALA A 106 -10.41 -0.65 9.41
C ALA A 106 -10.66 0.56 10.34
N THR A 107 -10.48 1.78 9.80
CA THR A 107 -10.60 3.04 10.54
C THR A 107 -11.81 3.83 10.05
N THR A 108 -12.34 4.77 10.82
CA THR A 108 -13.55 5.53 10.46
C THR A 108 -13.30 6.59 9.39
N THR A 109 -12.24 7.38 9.52
CA THR A 109 -11.89 8.45 8.58
C THR A 109 -10.39 8.66 8.56
N VAL A 110 -9.81 8.82 7.37
CA VAL A 110 -8.39 9.13 7.20
C VAL A 110 -8.30 10.45 6.43
N PRO A 111 -8.29 11.62 7.11
CA PRO A 111 -8.17 12.87 6.40
C PRO A 111 -6.71 13.05 5.93
N LEU A 112 -6.56 13.42 4.66
CA LEU A 112 -5.28 13.44 3.96
C LEU A 112 -5.06 14.77 3.26
N LYS A 113 -3.80 15.19 3.22
CA LYS A 113 -3.24 16.17 2.28
C LYS A 113 -2.31 15.44 1.33
N VAL A 114 -2.34 15.87 0.08
CA VAL A 114 -1.46 15.38 -0.98
C VAL A 114 -0.70 16.54 -1.59
N GLU A 115 0.55 16.30 -1.96
CA GLU A 115 1.35 17.22 -2.79
C GLU A 115 2.03 16.42 -3.89
N LEU A 116 2.14 16.99 -5.08
CA LEU A 116 2.76 16.35 -6.24
C LEU A 116 3.96 17.16 -6.72
N LYS A 117 5.11 16.49 -6.84
CA LYS A 117 6.36 17.11 -7.27
C LYS A 117 7.04 16.30 -8.37
N ALA A 118 7.73 16.99 -9.28
CA ALA A 118 8.63 16.38 -10.25
C ALA A 118 9.94 17.18 -10.24
N GLY A 119 11.03 16.54 -9.79
CA GLY A 119 12.31 17.23 -9.59
C GLY A 119 12.19 18.37 -8.58
N SER A 120 12.59 19.57 -8.98
CA SER A 120 12.42 20.80 -8.19
C SER A 120 11.04 21.45 -8.31
N GLU A 121 10.19 20.98 -9.24
CA GLU A 121 8.90 21.59 -9.54
C GLU A 121 7.80 21.07 -8.63
N HIS A 122 7.00 22.00 -8.10
CA HIS A 122 5.76 21.70 -7.38
C HIS A 122 4.59 21.72 -8.36
N LEU A 123 4.19 20.54 -8.83
CA LEU A 123 3.16 20.40 -9.85
C LEU A 123 1.81 20.95 -9.40
N ASP A 124 1.53 20.95 -8.09
CA ASP A 124 0.34 21.55 -7.47
C ASP A 124 0.05 22.99 -7.93
N LYS A 125 1.11 23.77 -8.22
CA LYS A 125 1.00 25.18 -8.63
C LYS A 125 0.67 25.33 -10.11
N VAL A 126 0.93 24.29 -10.91
CA VAL A 126 0.83 24.30 -12.37
C VAL A 126 -0.16 23.27 -12.92
N LEU A 127 -0.98 22.63 -12.07
CA LEU A 127 -1.99 21.62 -12.46
C LEU A 127 -2.99 22.08 -13.53
N LYS A 128 -3.14 23.38 -13.75
CA LYS A 128 -4.00 23.93 -14.82
C LYS A 128 -3.39 23.71 -16.20
N ASP A 129 -2.06 23.67 -16.28
CA ASP A 129 -1.30 23.40 -17.49
C ASP A 129 -0.85 21.94 -17.48
N GLU A 130 -1.69 21.09 -18.08
CA GLU A 130 -1.48 19.64 -18.15
C GLU A 130 -0.21 19.29 -18.94
N ASP A 131 0.07 20.02 -20.03
CA ASP A 131 1.21 19.74 -20.89
C ASP A 131 2.53 20.16 -20.22
N HIS A 132 2.53 21.27 -19.47
CA HIS A 132 3.67 21.64 -18.64
C HIS A 132 3.95 20.60 -17.54
N CYS A 133 2.92 20.11 -16.85
CA CYS A 133 3.06 19.04 -15.87
C CYS A 133 3.67 17.77 -16.49
N LEU A 134 3.21 17.38 -17.68
CA LEU A 134 3.73 16.21 -18.40
C LEU A 134 5.20 16.38 -18.77
N GLU A 135 5.60 17.56 -19.21
CA GLU A 135 7.00 17.85 -19.53
C GLU A 135 7.89 17.79 -18.27
N CYS A 136 7.45 18.38 -17.15
CA CYS A 136 8.17 18.28 -15.88
C CYS A 136 8.38 16.81 -15.46
N ILE A 137 7.34 15.99 -15.54
CA ILE A 137 7.41 14.55 -15.21
C ILE A 137 8.31 13.80 -16.18
N TYR A 138 8.26 14.12 -17.47
CA TYR A 138 9.08 13.47 -18.50
C TYR A 138 10.57 13.77 -18.36
N ARG A 139 10.92 15.00 -17.94
CA ARG A 139 12.31 15.40 -17.68
C ARG A 139 12.93 14.60 -16.53
N GLU A 140 12.11 14.22 -15.56
CA GLU A 140 12.50 13.34 -14.45
C GLU A 140 12.49 11.88 -14.91
N LYS A 141 13.57 11.44 -15.57
CA LYS A 141 13.71 10.04 -15.99
C LYS A 141 14.08 9.16 -14.79
N PRO A 142 13.22 8.21 -14.38
CA PRO A 142 13.56 7.28 -13.32
C PRO A 142 14.68 6.37 -13.80
N ASP A 143 15.83 6.44 -13.12
CA ASP A 143 17.00 5.59 -13.31
C ASP A 143 16.88 4.25 -12.55
N ARG A 144 15.88 4.14 -11.67
CA ARG A 144 15.75 3.05 -10.71
C ARG A 144 14.59 2.12 -11.05
N LEU A 145 14.86 0.83 -10.88
CA LEU A 145 13.82 -0.20 -10.79
C LEU A 145 13.12 -0.10 -9.43
N PRO A 146 11.92 -0.70 -9.28
CA PRO A 146 11.30 -0.82 -7.97
C PRO A 146 12.23 -1.48 -6.96
N ASP A 147 12.32 -0.91 -5.75
CA ASP A 147 13.15 -1.45 -4.68
C ASP A 147 12.63 -2.85 -4.26
N GLU A 148 13.51 -3.66 -3.65
CA GLU A 148 13.20 -5.01 -3.19
C GLU A 148 11.98 -5.06 -2.26
N GLU A 149 11.83 -4.06 -1.39
CA GLU A 149 10.65 -3.92 -0.53
C GLU A 149 9.35 -3.84 -1.35
N ILE A 150 9.35 -3.04 -2.41
CA ILE A 150 8.17 -2.88 -3.27
C ILE A 150 7.89 -4.17 -4.02
N MET A 151 8.92 -4.84 -4.54
CA MET A 151 8.76 -6.12 -5.24
C MET A 151 8.16 -7.19 -4.34
N GLU A 152 8.64 -7.32 -3.10
CA GLU A 152 8.08 -8.29 -2.14
C GLU A 152 6.65 -7.94 -1.71
N LEU A 153 6.34 -6.66 -1.53
CA LEU A 153 4.97 -6.21 -1.25
C LEU A 153 4.03 -6.48 -2.43
N GLU A 154 4.46 -6.24 -3.68
CA GLU A 154 3.66 -6.57 -4.86
C GLU A 154 3.45 -8.07 -5.02
N LYS A 155 4.48 -8.88 -4.79
CA LYS A 155 4.40 -10.35 -4.81
C LYS A 155 3.42 -10.86 -3.74
N SER A 156 3.51 -10.33 -2.53
CA SER A 156 2.60 -10.66 -1.41
C SER A 156 1.16 -10.25 -1.72
N LEU A 157 0.96 -9.12 -2.38
CA LEU A 157 -0.37 -8.67 -2.79
C LEU A 157 -0.95 -9.58 -3.89
N LYS A 158 -0.14 -9.95 -4.88
CA LYS A 158 -0.54 -10.87 -5.96
C LYS A 158 -0.92 -12.24 -5.42
N SER A 159 -0.14 -12.80 -4.49
CA SER A 159 -0.45 -14.10 -3.88
C SER A 159 -1.77 -14.04 -3.11
N LEU A 160 -2.02 -13.00 -2.33
CA LEU A 160 -3.30 -12.81 -1.61
C LEU A 160 -4.51 -12.77 -2.54
N VAL A 161 -4.40 -12.12 -3.70
CA VAL A 161 -5.49 -12.10 -4.70
C VAL A 161 -5.71 -13.48 -5.31
N LEU A 162 -4.63 -14.21 -5.61
CA LEU A 162 -4.72 -15.58 -6.14
C LEU A 162 -5.37 -16.54 -5.14
N TYR A 163 -4.99 -16.49 -3.86
CA TYR A 163 -5.59 -17.33 -2.82
C TYR A 163 -7.09 -17.05 -2.65
N GLN A 164 -7.51 -15.78 -2.73
CA GLN A 164 -8.93 -15.41 -2.69
C GLN A 164 -9.69 -15.96 -3.90
N ASN A 165 -9.13 -15.87 -5.11
CA ASN A 165 -9.78 -16.41 -6.30
C ASN A 165 -9.87 -17.94 -6.29
N THR A 166 -8.87 -18.64 -5.75
CA THR A 166 -8.90 -20.11 -5.59
C THR A 166 -9.94 -20.53 -4.55
N ASN A 167 -10.04 -19.82 -3.44
CA ASN A 167 -11.05 -20.10 -2.41
C ASN A 167 -12.47 -19.75 -2.87
N ASN A 168 -12.65 -18.74 -3.73
CA ASN A 168 -13.97 -18.38 -4.27
C ASN A 168 -14.51 -19.38 -5.32
N ASN A 169 -13.66 -20.28 -5.85
CA ASN A 169 -14.07 -21.38 -6.74
C ASN A 169 -14.43 -22.67 -5.99
N VAL A 170 -14.28 -22.70 -4.67
CA VAL A 170 -14.74 -23.80 -3.82
C VAL A 170 -15.61 -23.23 -2.70
N ALA A 171 -16.92 -23.37 -2.89
CA ALA A 171 -17.97 -23.17 -1.90
C ALA A 171 -18.24 -21.71 -1.49
N GLY A 172 -19.40 -21.21 -1.92
CA GLY A 172 -20.19 -20.34 -1.08
C GLY A 172 -20.57 -21.11 0.20
N LYS A 173 -19.88 -20.84 1.30
CA LYS A 173 -20.41 -20.94 2.67
C LYS A 173 -19.47 -20.26 3.68
N ASP A 174 -20.00 -19.22 4.32
CA ASP A 174 -19.65 -18.71 5.65
C ASP A 174 -18.21 -18.24 5.92
N CYS A 175 -17.98 -16.94 5.68
CA CYS A 175 -17.00 -16.16 6.44
C CYS A 175 -17.51 -15.97 7.88
N SER A 176 -17.30 -16.98 8.72
CA SER A 176 -17.44 -16.85 10.17
C SER A 176 -16.14 -17.27 10.86
N SER A 177 -15.48 -16.29 11.47
CA SER A 177 -14.71 -16.49 12.70
C SER A 177 -13.56 -17.53 12.66
N LEU A 178 -12.36 -17.08 12.28
CA LEU A 178 -11.12 -17.71 12.75
C LEU A 178 -10.98 -17.47 14.26
N LYS A 179 -11.67 -18.29 15.06
CA LYS A 179 -11.35 -18.52 16.46
C LYS A 179 -10.48 -19.77 16.54
N SER A 180 -9.26 -19.56 17.05
CA SER A 180 -8.44 -20.50 17.83
C SER A 180 -8.76 -21.99 17.68
N LEU A 181 -7.84 -22.73 17.04
CA LEU A 181 -7.73 -24.18 17.25
C LEU A 181 -7.36 -24.44 18.72
N SER A 182 -8.28 -25.04 19.46
CA SER A 182 -7.97 -25.86 20.63
C SER A 182 -9.03 -26.94 20.74
N GLN A 183 -8.60 -28.19 20.55
CA GLN A 183 -9.40 -29.41 20.59
C GLN A 183 -9.91 -29.71 22.02
N PRO A 184 -10.99 -30.49 22.17
CA PRO A 184 -11.77 -30.60 23.40
C PRO A 184 -11.35 -31.78 24.30
N TYR A 185 -11.37 -31.55 25.61
CA TYR A 185 -11.44 -32.59 26.64
C TYR A 185 -12.88 -32.69 27.20
N PRO A 186 -13.38 -33.88 27.58
CA PRO A 186 -14.60 -34.00 28.37
C PRO A 186 -14.33 -33.92 29.89
N PRO A 187 -15.36 -33.64 30.71
CA PRO A 187 -15.20 -33.25 32.12
C PRO A 187 -15.52 -34.40 33.10
N GLN A 188 -14.94 -34.37 34.30
CA GLN A 188 -15.62 -34.51 35.60
C GLN A 188 -14.63 -34.77 36.75
N GLY A 189 -14.92 -34.19 37.92
CA GLY A 189 -14.70 -34.88 39.20
C GLY A 189 -13.62 -34.31 40.15
N SER A 190 -14.01 -33.31 40.92
CA SER A 190 -13.80 -33.17 42.38
C SER A 190 -12.53 -33.75 43.08
N SER A 191 -11.84 -32.82 43.74
CA SER A 191 -11.44 -32.84 45.16
C SER A 191 -10.08 -33.41 45.58
N LEU A 192 -9.54 -32.69 46.58
CA LEU A 192 -8.54 -33.04 47.61
C LEU A 192 -7.06 -32.82 47.29
N HIS A 193 -6.48 -31.90 48.06
CA HIS A 193 -5.22 -32.00 48.82
C HIS A 193 -4.13 -32.91 48.23
N THR A 194 -2.90 -32.38 48.08
CA THR A 194 -1.70 -32.77 48.86
C THR A 194 -0.43 -32.18 48.22
N GLN A 195 0.53 -31.85 49.09
CA GLN A 195 1.86 -31.25 48.90
C GLN A 195 2.59 -31.54 47.58
N LEU A 196 3.12 -30.48 46.96
CA LEU A 196 4.18 -30.55 45.95
C LEU A 196 5.53 -30.78 46.64
N THR A 197 5.94 -32.04 46.74
CA THR A 197 7.33 -32.41 47.02
C THR A 197 8.15 -32.21 45.75
N PHE A 198 9.19 -31.41 45.84
CA PHE A 198 10.17 -31.17 44.78
C PHE A 198 11.19 -32.32 44.77
N THR A 199 11.32 -33.02 43.65
CA THR A 199 12.43 -33.96 43.42
C THR A 199 13.05 -33.70 42.06
N PHE A 200 14.29 -33.21 42.09
CA PHE A 200 15.21 -33.08 40.96
C PHE A 200 16.33 -34.10 41.19
N GLN A 201 16.45 -35.11 40.33
CA GLN A 201 17.65 -35.96 40.26
C GLN A 201 18.27 -35.72 38.87
N GLY A 202 19.52 -35.26 38.74
CA GLY A 202 20.59 -35.23 39.72
C GLY A 202 21.61 -34.12 39.51
N GLN A 203 21.99 -33.47 40.61
CA GLN A 203 23.30 -33.56 41.25
C GLN A 203 23.19 -32.88 42.62
N GLN A 204 23.96 -33.37 43.58
CA GLN A 204 23.81 -33.15 45.02
C GLN A 204 24.88 -32.17 45.52
N PHE A 205 24.48 -31.04 46.09
CA PHE A 205 25.21 -30.28 47.12
C PHE A 205 24.20 -29.56 48.02
#